data_AF-K9QF07-F1
#
_entry.id   AF-K9QF07-F1
#
_cell.length_a   1.000
_cell.length_b   1.000
_cell.length_c   1.000
_cell.angle_alpha   90.00
_cell.angle_beta   90.00
_cell.angle_gamma   90.00
#
_symmetry.space_group_name_H-M   'P 1'
#
loop_
_entity.id
_entity.type
_entity.pdbx_description
1 polymer ?
#
loop_
_entity_poly.entity_id
_entity_poly.type
_entity_poly.pdbx_seq_one_letter_code
_entity_poly.pdbx_strand_id
1 'polypeptide(L)'
;MPSFTRGKKREDLVYVLVNQSMYYGWKRKDIAALGGISEADLTNIGHLKAEGATLTAGNVIVIGAKSPQPARVTRKISNATVGQQQSVSTFCAYDKLAAALGAKWNASTSRRAVTLRAPVATRGSLTAIATLGDGSKYCFPMNKADFENYGAELGLTNATTINTDLERNKLVSGSTRPYPGRASKLLEDGSTFSSFFSTAGQGAALTAGYAILSEEVIISNAAPSGGN
;
A
#
# COMPACT_ATOMS: atom_id res chain seq x y z
N MET A 1 -2.58 -37.86 26.71
CA MET A 1 -3.08 -36.59 26.13
C MET A 1 -4.16 -36.01 27.06
N PRO A 2 -4.14 -34.71 27.38
CA PRO A 2 -5.13 -34.09 28.27
C PRO A 2 -6.57 -34.17 27.73
N SER A 3 -7.54 -34.33 28.63
CA SER A 3 -8.94 -34.72 28.34
C SER A 3 -9.81 -33.67 27.64
N PHE A 4 -9.38 -32.40 27.57
CA PHE A 4 -10.21 -31.30 27.05
C PHE A 4 -10.23 -31.16 25.52
N THR A 5 -9.52 -32.03 24.78
CA THR A 5 -9.49 -31.99 23.30
C THR A 5 -10.31 -33.10 22.64
N ARG A 6 -11.20 -33.79 23.37
CA ARG A 6 -11.97 -34.93 22.85
C ARG A 6 -13.26 -34.44 22.15
N GLY A 7 -13.30 -34.53 20.81
CA GLY A 7 -14.58 -34.63 20.08
C GLY A 7 -15.06 -33.44 19.23
N LYS A 8 -14.39 -32.28 19.22
CA LYS A 8 -14.63 -31.30 18.15
C LYS A 8 -13.71 -31.64 16.98
N LYS A 9 -14.26 -31.99 15.81
CA LYS A 9 -13.49 -31.97 14.54
C LYS A 9 -12.72 -30.64 14.54
N ARG A 10 -11.41 -30.68 14.35
CA ARG A 10 -10.65 -29.47 14.03
C ARG A 10 -11.34 -28.91 12.79
N GLU A 11 -12.07 -27.82 12.96
CA GLU A 11 -12.82 -27.17 11.88
C GLU A 11 -11.89 -27.00 10.68
N ASP A 12 -12.39 -27.17 9.45
CA ASP A 12 -11.59 -27.15 8.22
C ASP A 12 -10.85 -25.82 8.09
N LEU A 13 -9.62 -25.77 8.62
CA LEU A 13 -8.76 -24.60 8.55
C LEU A 13 -8.25 -24.47 7.12
N VAL A 14 -8.31 -23.24 6.63
CA VAL A 14 -7.72 -22.84 5.36
C VAL A 14 -6.49 -22.00 5.66
N TYR A 15 -5.44 -22.22 4.88
CA TYR A 15 -4.16 -21.54 5.01
C TYR A 15 -3.81 -20.79 3.74
N VAL A 16 -3.11 -19.67 3.88
CA VAL A 16 -2.42 -18.98 2.77
C VAL A 16 -1.03 -18.58 3.23
N LEU A 17 -0.09 -18.48 2.29
CA LEU A 17 1.23 -17.94 2.56
C LEU A 17 1.17 -16.43 2.74
N VAL A 18 1.70 -15.96 3.87
CA VAL A 18 1.93 -14.53 4.13
C VAL A 18 3.24 -14.08 3.48
N ASN A 19 4.25 -14.95 3.53
CA ASN A 19 5.57 -14.81 2.92
C ASN A 19 6.14 -16.22 2.68
N GLN A 20 7.40 -16.34 2.31
CA GLN A 20 8.05 -17.63 2.03
C GLN A 20 8.09 -18.60 3.22
N SER A 21 8.01 -18.10 4.46
CA SER A 21 8.26 -18.87 5.68
C SER A 21 7.05 -18.96 6.61
N MET A 22 5.91 -18.38 6.24
CA MET A 22 4.78 -18.24 7.15
C MET A 22 3.42 -18.49 6.50
N TYR A 23 2.62 -19.31 7.16
CA TYR A 23 1.22 -19.54 6.84
C TYR A 23 0.30 -18.83 7.80
N TYR A 24 -0.74 -18.20 7.26
CA TYR A 24 -1.86 -17.67 8.03
C TYR A 24 -3.06 -18.60 7.89
N GLY A 25 -3.49 -19.20 9.00
CA GLY A 25 -4.61 -20.10 9.11
C GLY A 25 -5.85 -19.41 9.69
N TRP A 26 -7.01 -19.67 9.09
CA TRP A 26 -8.28 -19.18 9.64
C TRP A 26 -9.42 -20.15 9.35
N LYS A 27 -10.47 -20.02 10.16
CA LYS A 27 -11.75 -20.70 9.94
C LYS A 27 -12.48 -19.97 8.83
N ARG A 28 -12.76 -20.68 7.73
CA ARG A 28 -13.40 -20.08 6.56
C ARG A 28 -14.75 -20.75 6.31
N LYS A 29 -15.76 -19.96 5.93
CA LYS A 29 -16.92 -20.48 5.23
C LYS A 29 -16.44 -21.20 3.96
N ASP A 30 -17.02 -22.34 3.63
CA ASP A 30 -16.73 -22.94 2.32
C ASP A 30 -17.27 -22.01 1.22
N ILE A 31 -16.35 -21.43 0.46
CA ILE A 31 -16.66 -20.53 -0.64
C ILE A 31 -16.59 -21.26 -1.98
N ALA A 32 -16.02 -22.48 -2.03
CA ALA A 32 -16.16 -23.33 -3.22
C ALA A 32 -17.59 -23.88 -3.34
N ALA A 33 -18.31 -24.00 -2.21
CA ALA A 33 -19.74 -24.29 -2.20
C ALA A 33 -20.62 -23.13 -2.69
N LEU A 34 -20.08 -21.92 -2.91
CA LEU A 34 -20.85 -20.81 -3.45
C LEU A 34 -20.90 -20.91 -4.98
N GLY A 35 -22.10 -20.82 -5.54
CA GLY A 35 -22.30 -20.79 -6.99
C GLY A 35 -21.42 -19.71 -7.65
N GLY A 36 -20.71 -20.08 -8.71
CA GLY A 36 -19.81 -19.16 -9.43
C GLY A 36 -18.37 -19.10 -8.88
N ILE A 37 -18.01 -19.93 -7.89
CA ILE A 37 -16.63 -20.10 -7.43
C ILE A 37 -16.26 -21.57 -7.51
N SER A 38 -15.18 -21.87 -8.21
CA SER A 38 -14.66 -23.23 -8.41
C SER A 38 -13.50 -23.53 -7.48
N GLU A 39 -13.10 -24.81 -7.34
CA GLU A 39 -11.87 -25.16 -6.64
C GLU A 39 -10.62 -24.56 -7.33
N ALA A 40 -10.64 -24.39 -8.66
CA ALA A 40 -9.58 -23.71 -9.39
C ALA A 40 -9.41 -22.25 -8.93
N ASP A 41 -10.51 -21.58 -8.56
CA ASP A 41 -10.45 -20.22 -8.03
C ASP A 41 -9.76 -20.17 -6.67
N LEU A 42 -9.85 -21.24 -5.86
CA LEU A 42 -9.14 -21.35 -4.58
C LEU A 42 -7.64 -21.53 -4.78
N THR A 43 -7.24 -22.30 -5.78
CA THR A 43 -5.83 -22.46 -6.17
C THR A 43 -5.25 -21.13 -6.66
N ASN A 44 -6.02 -20.35 -7.42
CA ASN A 44 -5.59 -19.05 -7.96
C ASN A 44 -5.34 -17.98 -6.89
N ILE A 45 -5.94 -18.12 -5.70
CA ILE A 45 -5.71 -17.24 -4.54
C ILE A 45 -4.77 -17.88 -3.49
N GLY A 46 -4.27 -19.10 -3.75
CA GLY A 46 -3.29 -19.79 -2.92
C GLY A 46 -3.85 -20.42 -1.64
N HIS A 47 -5.12 -20.80 -1.64
CA HIS A 47 -5.73 -21.45 -0.47
C HIS A 47 -5.34 -22.91 -0.39
N LEU A 48 -4.88 -23.31 0.80
CA LEU A 48 -4.57 -24.70 1.12
C LEU A 48 -5.55 -25.19 2.19
N LYS A 49 -6.17 -26.35 1.93
CA LYS A 49 -6.91 -27.10 2.95
C LYS A 49 -5.90 -27.71 3.93
N ALA A 50 -6.29 -27.94 5.18
CA ALA A 50 -5.43 -28.53 6.21
C ALA A 50 -4.74 -29.85 5.78
N GLU A 51 -5.39 -30.64 4.91
CA GLU A 51 -4.86 -31.90 4.38
C GLU A 51 -3.84 -31.71 3.23
N GLY A 52 -4.00 -30.66 2.43
CA GLY A 52 -3.08 -30.31 1.33
C GLY A 52 -1.94 -29.40 1.76
N ALA A 53 -2.05 -28.79 2.93
CA ALA A 53 -0.95 -28.15 3.62
C ALA A 53 -0.16 -29.23 4.38
N THR A 54 0.61 -30.05 3.66
CA THR A 54 1.86 -30.57 4.24
C THR A 54 2.74 -29.36 4.49
N LEU A 55 2.46 -28.67 5.59
CA LEU A 55 3.09 -27.42 5.99
C LEU A 55 4.59 -27.70 6.01
N THR A 56 5.28 -27.17 5.01
CA THR A 56 6.69 -27.44 4.77
C THR A 56 7.44 -27.30 6.08
N ALA A 57 8.19 -28.35 6.47
CA ALA A 57 8.93 -28.35 7.72
C ALA A 57 9.81 -27.09 7.78
N GLY A 58 9.66 -26.30 8.84
CA GLY A 58 10.36 -25.02 9.01
C GLY A 58 9.48 -23.77 8.86
N ASN A 59 8.24 -23.89 8.36
CA ASN A 59 7.35 -22.73 8.23
C ASN A 59 6.56 -22.46 9.51
N VAL A 60 6.44 -21.18 9.88
CA VAL A 60 5.65 -20.72 11.03
C VAL A 60 4.16 -20.71 10.67
N ILE A 61 3.32 -21.26 11.55
CA ILE A 61 1.87 -21.29 11.36
C ILE A 61 1.24 -20.30 12.34
N VAL A 62 0.54 -19.31 11.82
CA VAL A 62 -0.15 -18.28 12.60
C VAL A 62 -1.66 -18.48 12.43
N ILE A 63 -2.38 -18.71 13.53
CA ILE A 63 -3.83 -18.95 13.50
C ILE A 63 -4.54 -17.79 14.21
N GLY A 64 -5.42 -17.08 13.50
CA GLY A 64 -6.32 -16.08 14.10
C GLY A 64 -5.64 -14.80 14.64
N ALA A 65 -4.36 -14.54 14.32
CA ALA A 65 -3.69 -13.31 14.72
C ALA A 65 -4.15 -12.10 13.88
N LYS A 66 -4.10 -10.89 14.44
CA LYS A 66 -4.34 -9.66 13.67
C LYS A 66 -3.15 -9.26 12.79
N SER A 67 -1.96 -9.73 13.13
CA SER A 67 -0.73 -9.51 12.38
C SER A 67 0.21 -10.71 12.59
N PRO A 68 0.93 -11.16 11.56
CA PRO A 68 0.84 -10.67 10.17
C PRO A 68 -0.41 -11.23 9.47
N GLN A 69 -1.07 -10.37 8.69
CA GLN A 69 -2.31 -10.70 7.99
C GLN A 69 -2.11 -10.59 6.47
N PRO A 70 -2.49 -11.62 5.68
CA PRO A 70 -2.36 -11.58 4.24
C PRO A 70 -3.25 -10.52 3.59
N ALA A 71 -2.95 -10.17 2.34
CA ALA A 71 -3.81 -9.33 1.52
C ALA A 71 -5.20 -9.97 1.36
N ARG A 72 -6.25 -9.14 1.21
CA ARG A 72 -7.60 -9.61 0.93
C ARG A 72 -7.98 -9.37 -0.54
N VAL A 73 -8.73 -10.31 -1.08
CA VAL A 73 -9.32 -10.27 -2.42
C VAL A 73 -10.82 -10.50 -2.34
N THR A 74 -11.58 -9.82 -3.19
CA THR A 74 -13.03 -9.89 -3.32
C THR A 74 -13.41 -10.30 -4.73
N ARG A 75 -14.34 -11.23 -4.87
CA ARG A 75 -14.95 -11.57 -6.15
C ARG A 75 -16.47 -11.37 -6.08
N LYS A 76 -17.02 -10.76 -7.13
CA LYS A 76 -18.47 -10.65 -7.31
C LYS A 76 -19.00 -11.98 -7.83
N ILE A 77 -20.08 -12.47 -7.24
CA ILE A 77 -20.74 -13.69 -7.69
C ILE A 77 -21.65 -13.32 -8.87
N SER A 78 -21.32 -13.82 -10.06
CA SER A 78 -22.16 -13.65 -11.24
C SER A 78 -23.49 -14.38 -11.02
N ASN A 79 -24.61 -13.70 -11.29
CA ASN A 79 -25.98 -14.23 -11.21
C ASN A 79 -26.56 -14.42 -9.80
N ALA A 80 -26.05 -13.73 -8.77
CA ALA A 80 -26.71 -13.70 -7.47
C ALA A 80 -28.09 -13.01 -7.58
N THR A 81 -29.16 -13.70 -7.18
CA THR A 81 -30.52 -13.12 -7.15
C THR A 81 -30.72 -12.21 -5.94
N VAL A 82 -31.83 -11.46 -5.92
CA VAL A 82 -32.21 -10.61 -4.78
C VAL A 82 -32.33 -11.46 -3.52
N GLY A 83 -31.58 -11.10 -2.47
CA GLY A 83 -31.50 -11.87 -1.21
C GLY A 83 -30.33 -12.86 -1.12
N GLN A 84 -29.58 -13.09 -2.20
CA GLN A 84 -28.38 -13.93 -2.19
C GLN A 84 -27.10 -13.14 -1.94
N GLN A 85 -26.05 -13.84 -1.49
CA GLN A 85 -24.72 -13.26 -1.30
C GLN A 85 -24.15 -12.79 -2.64
N GLN A 86 -23.94 -11.48 -2.82
CA GLN A 86 -23.52 -10.89 -4.09
C GLN A 86 -22.00 -10.87 -4.30
N SER A 87 -21.23 -10.99 -3.21
CA SER A 87 -19.77 -11.01 -3.27
C SER A 87 -19.19 -11.86 -2.16
N VAL A 88 -17.98 -12.35 -2.39
CA VAL A 88 -17.18 -13.04 -1.39
C VAL A 88 -15.87 -12.31 -1.22
N SER A 89 -15.37 -12.22 0.01
CA SER A 89 -14.03 -11.73 0.29
C SER A 89 -13.24 -12.77 1.06
N THR A 90 -11.95 -12.87 0.79
CA THR A 90 -11.06 -13.82 1.44
C THR A 90 -9.61 -13.40 1.34
N PHE A 91 -8.70 -14.11 1.99
CA PHE A 91 -7.26 -13.81 1.93
C PHE A 91 -6.62 -14.32 0.64
N CYS A 92 -5.52 -13.74 0.22
CA CYS A 92 -4.74 -14.17 -0.94
C CYS A 92 -3.29 -14.39 -0.50
N ALA A 93 -2.66 -15.45 -1.01
CA ALA A 93 -1.24 -15.69 -0.79
C ALA A 93 -0.39 -14.59 -1.46
N TYR A 94 0.75 -14.26 -0.85
CA TYR A 94 1.59 -13.13 -1.27
C TYR A 94 2.07 -13.22 -2.73
N ASP A 95 2.24 -14.43 -3.26
CA ASP A 95 2.72 -14.75 -4.60
C ASP A 95 1.58 -15.00 -5.61
N LYS A 96 0.32 -14.99 -5.17
CA LYS A 96 -0.85 -15.39 -5.99
C LYS A 96 -1.71 -14.23 -6.48
N LEU A 97 -1.31 -12.99 -6.24
CA LEU A 97 -2.12 -11.83 -6.63
C LEU A 97 -2.38 -11.76 -8.14
N ALA A 98 -1.37 -12.00 -8.98
CA ALA A 98 -1.53 -11.95 -10.44
C ALA A 98 -2.49 -13.04 -10.96
N ALA A 99 -2.38 -14.25 -10.43
CA ALA A 99 -3.28 -15.36 -10.75
C ALA A 99 -4.72 -15.08 -10.28
N ALA A 100 -4.87 -14.51 -9.08
CA ALA A 100 -6.16 -14.08 -8.55
C ALA A 100 -6.84 -13.04 -9.46
N LEU A 101 -6.10 -12.02 -9.92
CA LEU A 101 -6.60 -11.00 -10.85
C LEU A 101 -7.04 -11.63 -12.18
N GLY A 102 -6.26 -12.55 -12.74
CA GLY A 102 -6.64 -13.31 -13.95
C GLY A 102 -7.93 -14.13 -13.76
N ALA A 103 -8.15 -14.64 -12.54
CA ALA A 103 -9.37 -15.34 -12.13
C ALA A 103 -10.50 -14.38 -11.67
N LYS A 104 -10.47 -13.11 -12.08
CA LYS A 104 -11.51 -12.10 -11.80
C LYS A 104 -11.74 -11.81 -10.32
N TRP A 105 -10.76 -12.10 -9.47
CA TRP A 105 -10.71 -11.54 -8.11
C TRP A 105 -10.18 -10.11 -8.17
N ASN A 106 -10.67 -9.25 -7.28
CA ASN A 106 -10.18 -7.89 -7.12
C ASN A 106 -9.50 -7.75 -5.76
N ALA A 107 -8.41 -6.99 -5.65
CA ALA A 107 -7.85 -6.68 -4.34
C ALA A 107 -8.87 -5.88 -3.50
N SER A 108 -9.30 -6.41 -2.35
CA SER A 108 -10.30 -5.78 -1.48
C SER A 108 -9.77 -4.49 -0.86
N THR A 109 -8.46 -4.45 -0.61
CA THR A 109 -7.75 -3.24 -0.26
C THR A 109 -6.93 -2.88 -1.49
N SER A 110 -7.49 -2.05 -2.38
CA SER A 110 -6.62 -1.31 -3.29
C SER A 110 -5.67 -0.52 -2.40
N ARG A 111 -4.35 -0.58 -2.68
CA ARG A 111 -3.42 0.43 -2.17
C ARG A 111 -4.13 1.77 -2.39
N ARG A 112 -4.23 2.64 -1.36
CA ARG A 112 -4.73 4.01 -1.57
C ARG A 112 -3.81 4.61 -2.63
N ALA A 113 -4.22 4.52 -3.89
CA ALA A 113 -3.45 5.01 -4.99
C ALA A 113 -3.43 6.52 -4.81
N VAL A 114 -2.25 7.11 -4.86
CA VAL A 114 -2.12 8.55 -4.83
C VAL A 114 -2.84 9.07 -6.08
N THR A 115 -3.96 9.77 -5.89
CA THR A 115 -4.67 10.41 -6.99
C THR A 115 -3.90 11.64 -7.42
N LEU A 116 -3.13 11.51 -8.50
CA LEU A 116 -2.40 12.61 -9.09
C LEU A 116 -3.35 13.57 -9.83
N ARG A 117 -3.25 14.85 -9.55
CA ARG A 117 -4.00 15.92 -10.22
C ARG A 117 -3.03 16.76 -11.05
N ALA A 118 -3.13 16.65 -12.36
CA ALA A 118 -2.40 17.50 -13.30
C ALA A 118 -2.91 18.96 -13.26
N PRO A 119 -2.06 19.95 -13.59
CA PRO A 119 -2.50 21.32 -13.79
C PRO A 119 -3.44 21.38 -14.99
N VAL A 120 -4.67 21.87 -14.78
CA VAL A 120 -5.66 22.15 -15.83
C VAL A 120 -6.18 23.57 -15.64
N ALA A 121 -6.52 24.25 -16.73
CA ALA A 121 -6.89 25.68 -16.70
C ALA A 121 -8.05 25.99 -15.75
N THR A 122 -8.98 25.06 -15.57
CA THR A 122 -10.20 25.22 -14.77
C THR A 122 -10.02 24.96 -13.27
N ARG A 123 -8.82 24.58 -12.80
CA ARG A 123 -8.57 24.19 -11.41
C ARG A 123 -7.39 24.95 -10.82
N GLY A 124 -7.63 25.64 -9.69
CA GLY A 124 -6.60 26.38 -8.95
C GLY A 124 -5.66 25.51 -8.09
N SER A 125 -5.79 24.19 -8.10
CA SER A 125 -4.92 23.28 -7.32
C SER A 125 -4.45 22.08 -8.15
N LEU A 126 -3.24 21.62 -7.85
CA LEU A 126 -2.57 20.48 -8.47
C LEU A 126 -1.91 19.60 -7.41
N THR A 127 -1.40 18.44 -7.82
CA THR A 127 -0.56 17.60 -6.96
C THR A 127 0.91 17.94 -7.20
N ALA A 128 1.55 18.49 -6.18
CA ALA A 128 2.99 18.69 -6.13
C ALA A 128 3.66 17.43 -5.55
N ILE A 129 4.84 17.11 -6.05
CA ILE A 129 5.57 15.89 -5.70
C ILE A 129 6.98 16.27 -5.24
N ALA A 130 7.27 15.99 -3.97
CA ALA A 130 8.60 16.08 -3.39
C ALA A 130 9.30 14.71 -3.49
N THR A 131 10.50 14.66 -4.07
CA THR A 131 11.31 13.43 -4.11
C THR A 131 12.22 13.40 -2.88
N LEU A 132 12.15 12.31 -2.13
CA LEU A 132 12.89 12.09 -0.89
C LEU A 132 14.23 11.37 -1.14
N GLY A 133 15.13 11.37 -0.16
CA GLY A 133 16.47 10.78 -0.29
C GLY A 133 16.48 9.27 -0.55
N ASP A 134 15.44 8.56 -0.12
CA ASP A 134 15.23 7.12 -0.40
C ASP A 134 14.63 6.85 -1.80
N GLY A 135 14.39 7.90 -2.58
CA GLY A 135 13.78 7.85 -3.90
C GLY A 135 12.25 7.71 -3.89
N SER A 136 11.61 7.74 -2.71
CA SER A 136 10.15 7.82 -2.61
C SER A 136 9.64 9.21 -3.03
N LYS A 137 8.38 9.28 -3.45
CA LYS A 137 7.76 10.48 -4.03
C LYS A 137 6.56 10.90 -3.19
N TYR A 138 6.76 11.86 -2.30
CA TYR A 138 5.70 12.37 -1.43
C TYR A 138 4.81 13.38 -2.17
N CYS A 139 3.52 13.09 -2.21
CA CYS A 139 2.53 13.82 -3.00
C CYS A 139 1.58 14.60 -2.08
N PHE A 140 1.39 15.88 -2.37
CA PHE A 140 0.51 16.76 -1.61
C PHE A 140 -0.22 17.75 -2.52
N PRO A 141 -1.41 18.21 -2.13
CA PRO A 141 -2.11 19.25 -2.88
C PRO A 141 -1.41 20.60 -2.67
N MET A 142 -1.26 21.37 -3.75
CA MET A 142 -0.69 22.71 -3.74
C MET A 142 -1.51 23.64 -4.64
N ASN A 143 -1.56 24.93 -4.31
CA ASN A 143 -2.13 25.93 -5.21
C ASN A 143 -1.29 25.98 -6.50
N LYS A 144 -1.96 26.10 -7.64
CA LYS A 144 -1.30 26.17 -8.95
C LYS A 144 -0.37 27.38 -9.06
N ALA A 145 -0.80 28.56 -8.63
CA ALA A 145 0.01 29.78 -8.71
C ALA A 145 1.27 29.67 -7.85
N ASP A 146 1.13 29.15 -6.62
CA ASP A 146 2.27 28.94 -5.73
C ASP A 146 3.26 27.92 -6.31
N PHE A 147 2.76 26.87 -6.97
CA PHE A 147 3.62 25.86 -7.59
C PHE A 147 4.38 26.45 -8.79
N GLU A 148 3.73 27.26 -9.62
CA GLU A 148 4.36 27.92 -10.77
C GLU A 148 5.44 28.92 -10.33
N ASN A 149 5.22 29.65 -9.23
CA ASN A 149 6.15 30.64 -8.72
C ASN A 149 7.31 30.03 -7.91
N TYR A 150 7.04 29.01 -7.08
CA TYR A 150 7.98 28.54 -6.05
C TYR A 150 8.36 27.06 -6.19
N GLY A 151 7.65 26.29 -7.04
CA GLY A 151 7.83 24.85 -7.15
C GLY A 151 9.22 24.46 -7.62
N ALA A 152 9.81 25.22 -8.55
CA ALA A 152 11.16 24.97 -9.05
C ALA A 152 12.24 25.19 -7.96
N GLU A 153 12.11 26.26 -7.17
CA GLU A 153 13.04 26.59 -6.07
C GLU A 153 13.07 25.50 -4.99
N LEU A 154 11.91 24.89 -4.73
CA LEU A 154 11.74 23.80 -3.76
C LEU A 154 12.04 22.40 -4.35
N GLY A 155 12.41 22.32 -5.64
CA GLY A 155 12.68 21.07 -6.34
C GLY A 155 11.46 20.17 -6.51
N LEU A 156 10.26 20.74 -6.57
CA LEU A 156 9.00 20.01 -6.68
C LEU A 156 8.73 19.63 -8.14
N THR A 157 8.15 18.44 -8.32
CA THR A 157 7.74 17.93 -9.64
C THR A 157 6.23 17.88 -9.74
N ASN A 158 5.71 18.00 -10.97
CA ASN A 158 4.27 17.97 -11.21
C ASN A 158 3.77 16.53 -11.44
N ALA A 159 2.45 16.36 -11.42
CA ALA A 159 1.82 15.07 -11.71
C ALA A 159 2.06 14.55 -13.14
N THR A 160 2.35 15.42 -14.12
CA THR A 160 2.46 15.04 -15.54
C THR A 160 3.78 14.36 -15.88
N THR A 161 4.80 14.48 -15.02
CA THR A 161 6.08 13.78 -15.21
C THR A 161 6.03 12.31 -14.81
N ILE A 162 4.99 11.86 -14.09
CA ILE A 162 4.89 10.47 -13.61
C ILE A 162 4.11 9.62 -14.63
N ASN A 163 4.84 8.98 -15.54
CA ASN A 163 4.26 8.26 -16.67
C ASN A 163 4.50 6.74 -16.64
N THR A 164 5.30 6.24 -15.70
CA THR A 164 5.66 4.82 -15.61
C THR A 164 5.08 4.15 -14.36
N ASP A 165 4.80 2.84 -14.44
CA ASP A 165 4.30 2.07 -13.29
C ASP A 165 5.32 1.96 -12.16
N LEU A 166 6.61 1.91 -12.50
CA LEU A 166 7.70 1.90 -11.53
C LEU A 166 7.72 3.18 -10.68
N GLU A 167 7.48 4.35 -11.28
CA GLU A 167 7.38 5.61 -10.55
C GLU A 167 6.08 5.72 -9.76
N ARG A 168 4.95 5.27 -10.34
CA ARG A 168 3.66 5.23 -9.64
C ARG A 168 3.73 4.40 -8.34
N ASN A 169 4.54 3.34 -8.33
CA ASN A 169 4.75 2.50 -7.15
C ASN A 169 5.53 3.18 -6.01
N LYS A 170 6.26 4.26 -6.30
CA LYS A 170 7.03 5.06 -5.33
C LYS A 170 6.25 6.23 -4.73
N LEU A 171 5.02 6.47 -5.20
CA LEU A 171 4.18 7.57 -4.71
C LEU A 171 3.65 7.28 -3.30
N VAL A 172 3.71 8.27 -2.44
CA VAL A 172 3.20 8.25 -1.07
C VAL A 172 2.43 9.54 -0.81
N SER A 173 1.35 9.51 -0.03
CA SER A 173 0.64 10.74 0.39
C SER A 173 0.07 10.58 1.79
N GLY A 174 0.15 11.61 2.62
CA GLY A 174 -0.46 11.62 3.96
C GLY A 174 0.16 10.62 4.94
N SER A 175 1.34 10.08 4.63
CA SER A 175 2.14 9.30 5.57
C SER A 175 2.79 10.19 6.61
N THR A 176 2.95 9.71 7.84
CA THR A 176 3.82 10.35 8.84
C THR A 176 5.29 9.97 8.65
N ARG A 177 5.55 8.83 7.97
CA ARG A 177 6.85 8.36 7.49
C ARG A 177 6.63 7.52 6.22
N PRO A 178 7.36 7.75 5.12
CA PRO A 178 8.32 8.83 4.91
C PRO A 178 7.60 10.21 4.81
N TYR A 179 8.30 11.29 5.16
CA TYR A 179 7.77 12.66 5.22
C TYR A 179 8.83 13.68 4.75
N PRO A 180 8.49 14.63 3.86
CA PRO A 180 9.43 15.64 3.37
C PRO A 180 9.75 16.71 4.42
N GLY A 181 10.90 17.36 4.23
CA GLY A 181 11.24 18.58 4.96
C GLY A 181 10.33 19.76 4.57
N ARG A 182 10.26 20.77 5.45
CA ARG A 182 9.46 21.99 5.26
C ARG A 182 10.35 23.22 5.24
N ALA A 183 10.01 24.17 4.37
CA ALA A 183 10.69 25.44 4.26
C ALA A 183 9.68 26.59 4.20
N SER A 184 10.07 27.78 4.67
CA SER A 184 9.25 28.98 4.63
C SER A 184 10.03 30.20 4.16
N LYS A 185 9.37 31.10 3.45
CA LYS A 185 9.93 32.37 2.95
C LYS A 185 8.97 33.50 3.24
N LEU A 186 9.51 34.62 3.72
CA LEU A 186 8.77 35.87 3.83
C LEU A 186 8.71 36.51 2.43
N LEU A 187 7.51 36.79 1.97
CA LEU A 187 7.26 37.46 0.70
C LEU A 187 7.37 38.98 0.87
N GLU A 188 7.55 39.69 -0.24
CA GLU A 188 7.72 41.14 -0.25
C GLU A 188 6.49 41.90 0.28
N ASP A 189 5.31 41.29 0.21
CA ASP A 189 4.06 41.80 0.78
C ASP A 189 3.96 41.60 2.31
N GLY A 190 4.98 41.02 2.94
CA GLY A 190 5.02 40.69 4.36
C GLY A 190 4.31 39.39 4.75
N SER A 191 3.73 38.66 3.79
CA SER A 191 3.12 37.36 4.04
C SER A 191 4.17 36.24 4.09
N THR A 192 3.86 35.14 4.78
CA THR A 192 4.77 33.99 4.88
C THR A 192 4.25 32.85 4.02
N PHE A 193 5.03 32.46 3.01
CA PHE A 193 4.81 31.26 2.23
C PHE A 193 5.53 30.08 2.91
N SER A 194 4.89 28.91 2.97
CA SER A 194 5.46 27.71 3.57
C SER A 194 5.02 26.46 2.82
N SER A 195 5.97 25.60 2.46
CA SER A 195 5.68 24.37 1.72
C SER A 195 6.72 23.29 2.03
N PHE A 196 6.53 22.11 1.44
CA PHE A 196 7.52 21.04 1.46
C PHE A 196 8.56 21.26 0.36
N PHE A 197 9.75 20.69 0.54
CA PHE A 197 10.81 20.65 -0.47
C PHE A 197 11.29 19.22 -0.73
N SER A 198 11.82 18.97 -1.92
CA SER A 198 12.53 17.72 -2.25
C SER A 198 13.92 17.74 -1.63
N THR A 199 14.49 16.58 -1.27
CA THR A 199 15.83 16.49 -0.66
C THR A 199 16.90 17.20 -1.50
N ALA A 200 16.89 16.98 -2.81
CA ALA A 200 17.80 17.65 -3.75
C ALA A 200 17.55 19.17 -3.88
N GLY A 201 16.36 19.64 -3.52
CA GLY A 201 15.95 21.05 -3.57
C GLY A 201 16.37 21.86 -2.35
N GLN A 202 16.90 21.24 -1.29
CA GLN A 202 17.26 21.94 -0.05
C GLN A 202 18.27 23.09 -0.27
N GLY A 203 19.34 22.83 -1.03
CA GLY A 203 20.34 23.86 -1.33
C GLY A 203 19.80 25.01 -2.18
N ALA A 204 18.92 24.71 -3.13
CA ALA A 204 18.28 25.71 -3.98
C ALA A 204 17.30 26.58 -3.16
N ALA A 205 16.51 25.97 -2.27
CA ALA A 205 15.60 26.67 -1.37
C ALA A 205 16.37 27.63 -0.43
N LEU A 206 17.48 27.19 0.15
CA LEU A 206 18.33 28.06 0.97
C LEU A 206 18.87 29.26 0.17
N THR A 207 19.33 29.02 -1.06
CA THR A 207 19.83 30.08 -1.96
C THR A 207 18.73 31.06 -2.35
N ALA A 208 17.50 30.57 -2.52
CA ALA A 208 16.31 31.38 -2.81
C ALA A 208 15.75 32.12 -1.58
N GLY A 209 16.40 32.02 -0.42
CA GLY A 209 16.05 32.76 0.80
C GLY A 209 15.00 32.10 1.68
N TYR A 210 14.78 30.79 1.57
CA TYR A 210 13.90 30.07 2.46
C TYR A 210 14.61 29.69 3.78
N ALA A 211 13.89 29.79 4.88
CA ALA A 211 14.27 29.19 6.15
C ALA A 211 13.78 27.74 6.21
N ILE A 212 14.65 26.80 6.59
CA ILE A 212 14.27 25.40 6.79
C ILE A 212 13.61 25.25 8.15
N LEU A 213 12.34 24.81 8.14
CA LEU A 213 11.53 24.59 9.34
C LEU A 213 11.67 23.16 9.88
N SER A 214 11.84 22.19 8.99
CA SER A 214 12.05 20.79 9.37
C SER A 214 12.82 20.05 8.30
N GLU A 215 13.64 19.10 8.74
CA GLU A 215 14.34 18.17 7.87
C GLU A 215 13.43 17.03 7.38
N GLU A 216 13.88 16.30 6.37
CA GLU A 216 13.19 15.10 5.90
C GLU A 216 13.22 13.96 6.94
N VAL A 217 12.19 13.12 6.92
CA VAL A 217 12.08 11.93 7.75
C VAL A 217 11.81 10.72 6.88
N ILE A 218 12.85 9.92 6.65
CA ILE A 218 12.77 8.65 5.92
C ILE A 218 13.00 7.48 6.88
N ILE A 219 12.43 6.31 6.57
CA ILE A 219 12.73 5.09 7.31
C ILE A 219 14.02 4.54 6.71
N SER A 220 15.15 4.77 7.36
CA SER A 220 16.40 4.13 6.97
C SER A 220 16.32 2.64 7.33
N ASN A 221 16.47 1.76 6.34
CA ASN A 221 16.89 0.40 6.59
C ASN A 221 18.36 0.47 7.00
N ALA A 222 18.64 0.76 8.27
CA ALA A 222 19.98 0.53 8.80
C ALA A 222 20.27 -0.97 8.65
N ALA A 223 21.26 -1.32 7.82
CA ALA A 223 21.85 -2.65 7.88
C ALA A 223 22.28 -2.89 9.34
N PRO A 224 22.10 -4.11 9.90
CA PRO A 224 22.63 -4.39 11.23
C PRO A 224 24.12 -4.09 11.17
N SER A 225 24.58 -3.14 12.00
CA SER A 225 26.01 -2.87 12.14
C SER A 225 26.63 -4.18 12.61
N GLY A 226 27.45 -4.79 11.75
CA GLY A 226 28.28 -5.92 12.14
C GLY A 226 29.14 -5.46 13.31
N GLY A 227 28.77 -5.90 14.51
CA GLY A 227 29.63 -5.78 15.67
C GLY A 227 30.86 -6.63 15.39
N ASN A 228 32.02 -5.97 15.37
CA ASN A 228 33.31 -6.62 15.54
C ASN A 228 33.44 -7.09 17.00
#